data_AF-A0A0Q6TI86-F1
#
_entry.id   AF-A0A0Q6TI86-F1
#
_cell.length_a   1.000
_cell.length_b   1.000
_cell.length_c   1.000
_cell.angle_alpha   90.00
_cell.angle_beta   90.00
_cell.angle_gamma   90.00
#
_symmetry.space_group_name_H-M   'P 1'
#
loop_
_entity.id
_entity.type
_entity.pdbx_description
1 polymer ?
#
loop_
_entity_poly.entity_id
_entity_poly.type
_entity_poly.pdbx_seq_one_letter_code
_entity_poly.pdbx_strand_id
1 'polypeptide(L)'
;MTKKTLLAGLAITGLLIGATARAELQPRANGAMVYDTQTNLTWLADAAIGGLRTQADAQQWAASLSFGGFDDWRLPVVAPVNGSALRLDYSEDGSTDIGINNSGANSELGHLFYASLGNTAAGLTHTGSFSGLVDPNNPVGPVFWTGTASESGWALSFFMGMGLQDQLATDTLAQAWAVRVGDVAAVPEPGSVALMLAGLLAIAARRRQS
;
A
#
# COMPACT_ATOMS: atom_id res chain seq x y z
N MET A 1 66.57 3.25 22.83
CA MET A 1 66.07 2.13 22.00
C MET A 1 65.20 1.26 22.89
N THR A 2 63.91 0.99 22.71
CA THR A 2 62.90 1.32 21.70
C THR A 2 61.55 0.97 22.37
N LYS A 3 60.55 1.87 22.36
CA LYS A 3 59.20 1.56 22.90
C LYS A 3 58.44 0.70 21.89
N LYS A 4 57.95 -0.47 22.31
CA LYS A 4 57.04 -1.31 21.52
C LYS A 4 55.60 -0.82 21.70
N THR A 5 55.05 -0.20 20.67
CA THR A 5 53.62 0.13 20.57
C THR A 5 52.94 -0.99 19.79
N LEU A 6 52.04 -1.74 20.44
CA LEU A 6 51.16 -2.71 19.79
C LEU A 6 49.93 -1.96 19.26
N LEU A 7 49.82 -1.88 17.93
CA LEU A 7 48.59 -1.44 17.25
C LEU A 7 47.74 -2.69 16.96
N ALA A 8 46.66 -2.86 17.73
CA ALA A 8 45.61 -3.81 17.40
C ALA A 8 44.70 -3.18 16.34
N GLY A 9 44.79 -3.65 15.10
CA GLY A 9 43.90 -3.25 14.01
C GLY A 9 42.51 -3.84 14.21
N LEU A 10 41.52 -2.99 14.45
CA LEU A 10 40.11 -3.37 14.45
C LEU A 10 39.61 -3.39 12.99
N ALA A 11 39.51 -4.56 12.39
CA ALA A 11 38.88 -4.73 11.08
C ALA A 11 37.35 -4.62 11.25
N ILE A 12 36.76 -3.54 10.74
CA ILE A 12 35.31 -3.40 10.61
C ILE A 12 34.94 -4.00 9.25
N THR A 13 34.48 -5.25 9.25
CA THR A 13 33.88 -5.87 8.08
C THR A 13 32.47 -5.31 7.91
N GLY A 14 32.28 -4.45 6.90
CA GLY A 14 30.97 -3.97 6.48
C GLY A 14 30.18 -5.11 5.84
N LEU A 15 29.12 -5.54 6.54
CA LEU A 15 28.17 -6.52 6.04
C LEU A 15 27.23 -5.82 5.04
N LEU A 16 27.58 -5.84 3.76
CA LEU A 16 26.68 -5.45 2.68
C LEU A 16 25.67 -6.58 2.47
N ILE A 17 24.58 -6.55 3.25
CA ILE A 17 23.42 -7.39 2.98
C ILE A 17 22.73 -6.79 1.77
N GLY A 18 22.83 -7.45 0.61
CA GLY A 18 22.03 -7.11 -0.56
C GLY A 18 20.56 -7.32 -0.24
N ALA A 19 19.83 -6.23 0.00
CA ALA A 19 18.38 -6.27 0.09
C ALA A 19 17.84 -6.64 -1.29
N THR A 20 17.32 -7.85 -1.44
CA THR A 20 16.44 -8.15 -2.56
C THR A 20 15.24 -7.22 -2.46
N ALA A 21 15.00 -6.37 -3.46
CA ALA A 21 13.80 -5.55 -3.54
C ALA A 21 12.58 -6.47 -3.62
N ARG A 22 12.01 -6.81 -2.46
CA ARG A 22 10.72 -7.47 -2.36
C ARG A 22 9.66 -6.37 -2.42
N ALA A 23 8.52 -6.68 -3.00
CA ALA A 23 7.29 -5.93 -2.77
C ALA A 23 7.13 -5.72 -1.26
N GLU A 24 7.36 -4.51 -0.78
CA GLU A 24 7.31 -4.22 0.65
C GLU A 24 6.17 -3.24 0.88
N LEU A 25 5.08 -3.77 1.45
CA LEU A 25 4.04 -2.99 2.09
C LEU A 25 4.54 -2.61 3.48
N GLN A 26 4.83 -1.33 3.65
CA GLN A 26 5.46 -0.85 4.86
C GLN A 26 4.46 -0.01 5.67
N PRO A 27 4.18 -0.38 6.93
CA PRO A 27 3.29 0.42 7.78
C PRO A 27 3.90 1.80 8.05
N ARG A 28 3.03 2.80 8.13
CA ARG A 28 3.31 4.20 8.44
C ARG A 28 2.35 4.70 9.51
N ALA A 29 2.73 5.78 10.19
CA ALA A 29 1.92 6.42 11.22
C ALA A 29 1.29 5.41 12.20
N ASN A 30 2.13 4.56 12.79
CA ASN A 30 1.72 3.51 13.74
C ASN A 30 0.68 2.52 13.18
N GLY A 31 0.74 2.25 11.87
CA GLY A 31 -0.16 1.30 11.19
C GLY A 31 -1.45 1.93 10.67
N ALA A 32 -1.64 3.25 10.78
CA ALA A 32 -2.80 3.93 10.20
C ALA A 32 -2.73 4.08 8.67
N MET A 33 -1.52 3.94 8.11
CA MET A 33 -1.25 4.02 6.67
C MET A 33 -0.29 2.90 6.26
N VAL A 34 -0.30 2.53 4.98
CA VAL A 34 0.60 1.51 4.41
C VAL A 34 1.19 2.04 3.11
N TYR A 35 2.51 2.16 3.06
CA TYR A 35 3.24 2.56 1.87
C TYR A 35 3.60 1.34 1.03
N ASP A 36 3.21 1.35 -0.25
CA ASP A 36 3.60 0.38 -1.25
C ASP A 36 4.79 0.91 -2.05
N THR A 37 5.94 0.28 -1.82
CA THR A 37 7.21 0.63 -2.45
C THR A 37 7.26 0.39 -3.96
N GLN A 38 6.38 -0.47 -4.52
CA GLN A 38 6.37 -0.77 -5.95
C GLN A 38 5.60 0.28 -6.76
N THR A 39 4.48 0.74 -6.23
CA THR A 39 3.61 1.73 -6.89
C THR A 39 3.91 3.16 -6.44
N ASN A 40 4.73 3.33 -5.39
CA ASN A 40 4.98 4.61 -4.74
C ASN A 40 3.66 5.26 -4.29
N LEU A 41 2.80 4.45 -3.66
CA LEU A 41 1.49 4.85 -3.17
C LEU A 41 1.39 4.61 -1.67
N THR A 42 0.80 5.54 -0.93
CA THR A 42 0.42 5.34 0.46
C THR A 42 -1.09 5.17 0.55
N TRP A 43 -1.52 4.06 1.13
CA TRP A 43 -2.91 3.69 1.36
C TRP A 43 -3.32 3.98 2.79
N LEU A 44 -4.58 4.33 3.02
CA LEU A 44 -5.16 4.20 4.37
C LEU A 44 -5.19 2.72 4.75
N ALA A 45 -4.80 2.39 5.98
CA ALA A 45 -4.78 0.99 6.44
C ALA A 45 -6.19 0.42 6.63
N ASP A 46 -7.14 1.26 7.05
CA ASP A 46 -8.56 0.88 7.08
C ASP A 46 -9.22 1.20 5.74
N ALA A 47 -9.43 0.16 4.92
CA ALA A 47 -10.03 0.30 3.60
C ALA A 47 -11.50 0.74 3.66
N ALA A 48 -12.19 0.50 4.78
CA ALA A 48 -13.62 0.77 4.93
C ALA A 48 -13.92 2.17 5.49
N ILE A 49 -12.90 2.96 5.85
CA ILE A 49 -13.07 4.24 6.56
C ILE A 49 -13.88 5.27 5.77
N GLY A 50 -13.84 5.21 4.43
CA GLY A 50 -14.63 6.10 3.58
C GLY A 50 -16.11 5.74 3.53
N GLY A 51 -16.47 4.50 3.87
CA GLY A 51 -17.84 4.00 3.88
C GLY A 51 -18.44 3.82 2.49
N LEU A 52 -19.69 3.33 2.47
CA LEU A 52 -20.49 3.12 1.27
C LEU A 52 -20.98 4.44 0.68
N ARG A 53 -20.67 4.69 -0.59
CA ARG A 53 -20.98 5.93 -1.30
C ARG A 53 -21.27 5.67 -2.77
N THR A 54 -21.98 6.59 -3.42
CA THR A 54 -21.99 6.67 -4.89
C THR A 54 -20.58 7.03 -5.38
N GLN A 55 -20.29 6.80 -6.66
CA GLN A 55 -18.94 7.03 -7.18
C GLN A 55 -18.53 8.50 -7.08
N ALA A 56 -19.44 9.43 -7.40
CA ALA A 56 -19.19 10.87 -7.31
C ALA A 56 -18.95 11.31 -5.85
N ASP A 57 -19.77 10.80 -4.90
CA ASP A 57 -19.60 11.11 -3.49
C ASP A 57 -18.29 10.52 -2.93
N ALA A 58 -17.87 9.35 -3.40
CA ALA A 58 -16.60 8.74 -3.02
C ALA A 58 -15.39 9.57 -3.49
N GLN A 59 -15.43 10.10 -4.73
CA GLN A 59 -14.40 11.00 -5.24
C GLN A 59 -14.36 12.31 -4.44
N GLN A 60 -15.51 12.90 -4.13
CA GLN A 60 -15.60 14.13 -3.32
C GLN A 60 -15.08 13.91 -1.90
N TRP A 61 -15.47 12.79 -1.26
CA TRP A 61 -14.98 12.42 0.05
C TRP A 61 -13.46 12.34 0.05
N ALA A 62 -12.87 11.58 -0.88
CA ALA A 62 -11.42 11.40 -0.95
C ALA A 62 -10.70 12.74 -1.18
N ALA A 63 -11.20 13.58 -2.09
CA ALA A 63 -10.62 14.89 -2.39
C ALA A 63 -10.74 15.89 -1.22
N SER A 64 -11.70 15.70 -0.32
CA SER A 64 -11.86 16.52 0.89
C SER A 64 -11.16 15.96 2.12
N LEU A 65 -10.60 14.74 2.02
CA LEU A 65 -10.05 14.03 3.15
C LEU A 65 -8.73 14.70 3.58
N SER A 66 -8.63 15.05 4.86
CA SER A 66 -7.36 15.35 5.51
C SER A 66 -7.03 14.26 6.53
N PHE A 67 -5.96 13.52 6.28
CA PHE A 67 -5.53 12.40 7.11
C PHE A 67 -4.02 12.32 7.20
N GLY A 68 -3.48 12.08 8.40
CA GLY A 68 -2.03 11.94 8.61
C GLY A 68 -1.21 13.21 8.31
N GLY A 69 -1.85 14.39 8.24
CA GLY A 69 -1.21 15.64 7.85
C GLY A 69 -1.18 15.91 6.34
N PHE A 70 -1.89 15.10 5.55
CA PHE A 70 -1.99 15.22 4.09
C PHE A 70 -3.43 15.42 3.64
N ASP A 71 -3.62 16.18 2.56
CA ASP A 71 -4.91 16.57 1.97
C ASP A 71 -5.01 16.26 0.46
N ASP A 72 -4.03 15.51 -0.08
CA ASP A 72 -3.92 15.12 -1.49
C ASP A 72 -4.43 13.68 -1.75
N TRP A 73 -5.42 13.25 -0.95
CA TRP A 73 -6.01 11.93 -1.06
C TRP A 73 -6.95 11.82 -2.26
N ARG A 74 -6.99 10.65 -2.88
CA ARG A 74 -7.90 10.32 -3.98
C ARG A 74 -8.35 8.87 -3.92
N LEU A 75 -9.35 8.52 -4.72
CA LEU A 75 -9.63 7.12 -4.99
C LEU A 75 -8.48 6.50 -5.81
N PRO A 76 -8.25 5.19 -5.67
CA PRO A 76 -7.40 4.42 -6.56
C PRO A 76 -7.85 4.56 -8.00
N VAL A 77 -6.93 4.51 -8.95
CA VAL A 77 -7.23 4.68 -10.36
C VAL A 77 -6.86 3.45 -11.18
N VAL A 78 -7.48 3.39 -12.35
CA VAL A 78 -7.13 2.48 -13.44
C VAL A 78 -6.73 3.32 -14.65
N ALA A 79 -5.53 3.09 -15.16
CA ALA A 79 -5.07 3.56 -16.45
C ALA A 79 -5.20 2.45 -17.50
N PRO A 80 -5.49 2.78 -18.77
CA PRO A 80 -5.61 1.78 -19.84
C PRO A 80 -4.39 0.86 -19.94
N VAL A 81 -4.62 -0.44 -19.98
CA VAL A 81 -3.57 -1.46 -20.10
C VAL A 81 -2.73 -1.29 -21.38
N ASN A 82 -3.32 -0.73 -22.43
CA ASN A 82 -2.65 -0.43 -23.70
C ASN A 82 -2.09 1.01 -23.78
N GLY A 83 -2.23 1.82 -22.72
CA GLY A 83 -1.78 3.21 -22.65
C GLY A 83 -2.59 4.23 -23.48
N SER A 84 -3.71 3.85 -24.09
CA SER A 84 -4.50 4.75 -24.94
C SER A 84 -5.99 4.82 -24.58
N ALA A 85 -6.67 3.68 -24.44
CA ALA A 85 -8.10 3.62 -24.17
C ALA A 85 -8.46 2.34 -23.41
N LEU A 86 -9.43 2.46 -22.48
CA LEU A 86 -9.88 1.32 -21.68
C LEU A 86 -10.37 0.19 -22.58
N ARG A 87 -9.87 -1.02 -22.33
CA ARG A 87 -10.32 -2.27 -22.95
C ARG A 87 -11.35 -2.91 -22.04
N LEU A 88 -12.61 -2.69 -22.35
CA LEU A 88 -13.76 -3.18 -21.58
C LEU A 88 -14.26 -4.56 -22.04
N ASP A 89 -13.42 -5.34 -22.71
CA ASP A 89 -13.68 -6.75 -22.98
C ASP A 89 -13.20 -7.56 -21.77
N TYR A 90 -14.04 -8.41 -21.18
CA TYR A 90 -13.62 -9.25 -20.05
C TYR A 90 -12.49 -10.19 -20.46
N SER A 91 -11.43 -10.24 -19.65
CA SER A 91 -10.36 -11.23 -19.78
C SER A 91 -9.92 -11.78 -18.42
N GLU A 92 -9.32 -12.96 -18.43
CA GLU A 92 -8.78 -13.63 -17.25
C GLU A 92 -7.25 -13.69 -17.25
N ASP A 93 -6.58 -13.13 -18.25
CA ASP A 93 -5.12 -13.14 -18.40
C ASP A 93 -4.46 -11.79 -18.08
N GLY A 94 -5.24 -10.80 -17.65
CA GLY A 94 -4.75 -9.45 -17.36
C GLY A 94 -4.51 -8.57 -18.60
N SER A 95 -4.96 -8.99 -19.79
CA SER A 95 -4.73 -8.25 -21.04
C SER A 95 -5.74 -7.11 -21.32
N THR A 96 -6.74 -6.95 -20.46
CA THR A 96 -7.81 -5.94 -20.58
C THR A 96 -8.01 -5.18 -19.25
N ASP A 97 -8.82 -4.12 -19.28
CA ASP A 97 -9.06 -3.26 -18.12
C ASP A 97 -10.25 -3.74 -17.27
N ILE A 98 -10.88 -4.87 -17.61
CA ILE A 98 -11.88 -5.53 -16.77
C ILE A 98 -11.65 -7.04 -16.76
N GLY A 99 -11.93 -7.67 -15.63
CA GLY A 99 -11.68 -9.08 -15.36
C GLY A 99 -10.70 -9.30 -14.22
N ILE A 100 -10.00 -10.44 -14.26
CA ILE A 100 -9.10 -10.90 -13.20
C ILE A 100 -7.66 -10.95 -13.69
N ASN A 101 -6.71 -11.09 -12.75
CA ASN A 101 -5.27 -11.13 -12.98
C ASN A 101 -4.68 -9.81 -13.51
N ASN A 102 -5.41 -8.70 -13.34
CA ASN A 102 -4.96 -7.33 -13.59
C ASN A 102 -3.92 -6.89 -12.53
N SER A 103 -2.71 -7.44 -12.61
CA SER A 103 -1.62 -7.23 -11.63
C SER A 103 -0.68 -6.07 -11.97
N GLY A 104 -0.83 -5.46 -13.14
CA GLY A 104 -0.02 -4.33 -13.57
C GLY A 104 -0.29 -3.08 -12.75
N ALA A 105 0.74 -2.22 -12.60
CA ALA A 105 0.62 -0.95 -11.88
C ALA A 105 -0.38 0.05 -12.50
N ASN A 106 -0.91 -0.26 -13.70
CA ASN A 106 -1.99 0.50 -14.32
C ASN A 106 -3.33 0.30 -13.59
N SER A 107 -3.53 -0.78 -12.83
CA SER A 107 -4.66 -0.94 -11.92
C SER A 107 -4.14 -0.91 -10.49
N GLU A 108 -4.37 0.18 -9.75
CA GLU A 108 -3.77 0.31 -8.42
C GLU A 108 -4.32 -0.71 -7.40
N LEU A 109 -5.64 -0.99 -7.43
CA LEU A 109 -6.25 -2.02 -6.59
C LEU A 109 -5.91 -3.43 -7.07
N GLY A 110 -5.84 -3.66 -8.38
CA GLY A 110 -5.41 -4.93 -8.94
C GLY A 110 -3.95 -5.25 -8.62
N HIS A 111 -3.05 -4.28 -8.76
CA HIS A 111 -1.65 -4.40 -8.35
C HIS A 111 -1.52 -4.68 -6.86
N LEU A 112 -2.26 -3.95 -6.01
CA LEU A 112 -2.26 -4.19 -4.57
C LEU A 112 -2.69 -5.63 -4.26
N PHE A 113 -3.77 -6.11 -4.86
CA PHE A 113 -4.32 -7.44 -4.64
C PHE A 113 -3.37 -8.55 -5.11
N TYR A 114 -2.93 -8.50 -6.37
CA TYR A 114 -2.17 -9.58 -7.01
C TYR A 114 -0.68 -9.50 -6.75
N ALA A 115 -0.06 -8.33 -6.93
CA ALA A 115 1.38 -8.17 -6.89
C ALA A 115 1.90 -7.86 -5.48
N SER A 116 1.27 -6.93 -4.76
CA SER A 116 1.76 -6.50 -3.44
C SER A 116 1.32 -7.43 -2.30
N LEU A 117 0.07 -7.90 -2.32
CA LEU A 117 -0.45 -8.86 -1.34
C LEU A 117 -0.22 -10.32 -1.74
N GLY A 118 0.03 -10.61 -3.02
CA GLY A 118 0.27 -11.97 -3.49
C GLY A 118 -0.97 -12.86 -3.47
N ASN A 119 -2.16 -12.29 -3.67
CA ASN A 119 -3.38 -13.08 -3.84
C ASN A 119 -3.47 -13.66 -5.25
N THR A 120 -4.32 -14.67 -5.41
CA THR A 120 -4.71 -15.22 -6.71
C THR A 120 -6.19 -14.92 -6.98
N ALA A 121 -6.62 -15.05 -8.23
CA ALA A 121 -8.01 -14.81 -8.57
C ALA A 121 -8.96 -15.72 -7.78
N ALA A 122 -10.18 -15.23 -7.54
CA ALA A 122 -11.23 -15.90 -6.77
C ALA A 122 -10.87 -16.22 -5.30
N GLY A 123 -9.85 -15.58 -4.71
CA GLY A 123 -9.52 -15.77 -3.30
C GLY A 123 -8.68 -14.67 -2.69
N LEU A 124 -9.30 -13.88 -1.80
CA LEU A 124 -8.58 -13.03 -0.85
C LEU A 124 -8.05 -13.90 0.32
N THR A 125 -6.75 -14.18 0.30
CA THR A 125 -6.06 -14.98 1.34
C THR A 125 -5.02 -14.18 2.11
N HIS A 126 -4.56 -13.06 1.54
CA HIS A 126 -3.58 -12.16 2.10
C HIS A 126 -4.15 -10.74 2.15
N THR A 127 -4.26 -10.17 3.35
CA THR A 127 -4.69 -8.79 3.58
C THR A 127 -3.56 -7.88 4.05
N GLY A 128 -2.39 -8.43 4.35
CA GLY A 128 -1.26 -7.67 4.88
C GLY A 128 -1.66 -6.89 6.15
N SER A 129 -1.28 -5.62 6.22
CA SER A 129 -1.62 -4.71 7.32
C SER A 129 -2.98 -4.01 7.15
N PHE A 130 -3.78 -4.38 6.14
CA PHE A 130 -5.06 -3.73 5.87
C PHE A 130 -6.22 -4.35 6.64
N SER A 131 -7.14 -3.50 7.10
CA SER A 131 -8.46 -3.90 7.58
C SER A 131 -9.54 -3.52 6.57
N GLY A 132 -10.75 -4.08 6.73
CA GLY A 132 -11.89 -3.74 5.89
C GLY A 132 -11.88 -4.39 4.50
N LEU A 133 -10.96 -5.33 4.22
CA LEU A 133 -10.91 -6.06 2.95
C LEU A 133 -11.82 -7.29 2.89
N VAL A 134 -12.28 -7.78 4.04
CA VAL A 134 -13.12 -8.98 4.17
C VAL A 134 -14.52 -8.58 4.60
N ASP A 135 -15.54 -9.13 3.93
CA ASP A 135 -16.92 -9.08 4.40
C ASP A 135 -17.33 -10.49 4.87
N PRO A 136 -17.52 -10.71 6.20
CA PRO A 136 -17.91 -12.02 6.72
C PRO A 136 -19.27 -12.51 6.21
N ASN A 137 -20.14 -11.61 5.73
CA ASN A 137 -21.49 -11.94 5.26
C ASN A 137 -21.56 -12.08 3.74
N ASN A 138 -20.50 -11.71 3.01
CA ASN A 138 -20.44 -11.77 1.57
C ASN A 138 -19.09 -12.30 1.10
N PRO A 139 -19.00 -13.55 0.61
CA PRO A 139 -17.74 -14.14 0.15
C PRO A 139 -17.14 -13.46 -1.09
N VAL A 140 -17.92 -12.67 -1.83
CA VAL A 140 -17.41 -11.80 -2.91
C VAL A 140 -16.59 -10.63 -2.35
N GLY A 141 -16.72 -10.34 -1.06
CA GLY A 141 -16.04 -9.27 -0.35
C GLY A 141 -16.66 -7.89 -0.63
N PRO A 142 -16.10 -6.84 0.01
CA PRO A 142 -16.46 -5.47 -0.30
C PRO A 142 -16.08 -5.10 -1.73
N VAL A 143 -16.91 -4.27 -2.35
CA VAL A 143 -16.62 -3.65 -3.64
C VAL A 143 -16.06 -2.25 -3.37
N PHE A 144 -14.93 -1.92 -3.99
CA PHE A 144 -14.27 -0.62 -3.85
C PHE A 144 -14.41 0.20 -5.12
N TRP A 145 -14.71 1.49 -4.96
CA TRP A 145 -14.69 2.43 -6.07
C TRP A 145 -13.27 2.73 -6.53
N THR A 146 -13.10 2.85 -7.85
CA THR A 146 -11.97 3.56 -8.44
C THR A 146 -12.39 4.97 -8.83
N GLY A 147 -11.41 5.85 -9.03
CA GLY A 147 -11.59 7.18 -9.61
C GLY A 147 -11.80 7.16 -11.13
N THR A 148 -11.78 6.00 -11.79
CA THR A 148 -11.83 5.88 -13.26
C THR A 148 -13.25 5.61 -13.74
N ALA A 149 -13.85 6.58 -14.45
CA ALA A 149 -15.07 6.37 -15.22
C ALA A 149 -14.78 5.49 -16.45
N SER A 150 -15.74 4.66 -16.87
CA SER A 150 -15.61 3.82 -18.07
C SER A 150 -16.49 4.32 -19.21
N GLU A 151 -17.80 4.17 -19.06
CA GLU A 151 -18.84 4.58 -20.00
C GLU A 151 -19.85 5.48 -19.31
N SER A 152 -20.77 6.09 -20.07
CA SER A 152 -21.79 6.97 -19.50
C SER A 152 -22.63 6.25 -18.43
N GLY A 153 -22.53 6.70 -17.17
CA GLY A 153 -23.23 6.11 -16.02
C GLY A 153 -22.52 4.93 -15.36
N TRP A 154 -21.29 4.60 -15.79
CA TRP A 154 -20.50 3.49 -15.28
C TRP A 154 -19.10 3.93 -14.89
N ALA A 155 -18.56 3.29 -13.86
CA ALA A 155 -17.18 3.45 -13.44
C ALA A 155 -16.56 2.11 -13.08
N LEU A 156 -15.23 2.04 -13.13
CA LEU A 156 -14.51 0.86 -12.73
C LEU A 156 -14.53 0.73 -11.20
N SER A 157 -14.73 -0.50 -10.75
CA SER A 157 -14.80 -0.91 -9.37
C SER A 157 -14.00 -2.20 -9.17
N PHE A 158 -13.67 -2.52 -7.93
CA PHE A 158 -12.88 -3.70 -7.60
C PHE A 158 -13.58 -4.56 -6.55
N PHE A 159 -13.91 -5.79 -6.91
CA PHE A 159 -14.55 -6.79 -6.06
C PHE A 159 -13.47 -7.55 -5.29
N MET A 160 -13.20 -7.09 -4.07
CA MET A 160 -12.00 -7.45 -3.31
C MET A 160 -11.88 -8.93 -3.00
N GLY A 161 -12.97 -9.64 -2.70
CA GLY A 161 -12.93 -11.07 -2.38
C GLY A 161 -12.57 -11.95 -3.59
N MET A 162 -12.79 -11.44 -4.81
CA MET A 162 -12.55 -12.16 -6.07
C MET A 162 -11.27 -11.71 -6.80
N GLY A 163 -10.74 -10.52 -6.47
CA GLY A 163 -9.70 -9.88 -7.27
C GLY A 163 -10.22 -9.37 -8.63
N LEU A 164 -11.53 -9.21 -8.78
CA LEU A 164 -12.18 -8.85 -10.05
C LEU A 164 -12.27 -7.33 -10.18
N GLN A 165 -11.78 -6.79 -11.28
CA GLN A 165 -12.06 -5.43 -11.71
C GLN A 165 -13.22 -5.44 -12.69
N ASP A 166 -14.29 -4.68 -12.45
CA ASP A 166 -15.46 -4.65 -13.34
C ASP A 166 -16.18 -3.30 -13.25
N GLN A 167 -17.12 -3.08 -14.18
CA GLN A 167 -17.96 -1.90 -14.22
C GLN A 167 -19.09 -1.99 -13.18
N LEU A 168 -19.34 -0.86 -12.51
CA LEU A 168 -20.47 -0.69 -11.61
C LEU A 168 -21.18 0.64 -11.94
N ALA A 169 -22.51 0.65 -11.86
CA ALA A 169 -23.31 1.83 -12.11
C ALA A 169 -22.98 2.92 -11.07
N THR A 170 -22.76 4.15 -11.52
CA THR A 170 -22.19 5.23 -10.66
C THR A 170 -23.09 5.64 -9.50
N ASP A 171 -24.37 5.30 -9.55
CA ASP A 171 -25.38 5.52 -8.50
C ASP A 171 -25.46 4.37 -7.47
N THR A 172 -24.73 3.28 -7.69
CA THR A 172 -24.63 2.17 -6.74
C THR A 172 -23.75 2.57 -5.55
N LEU A 173 -24.01 2.00 -4.37
CA LEU A 173 -23.17 2.18 -3.20
C LEU A 173 -22.02 1.17 -3.18
N ALA A 174 -20.79 1.65 -3.16
CA ALA A 174 -19.58 0.84 -2.94
C ALA A 174 -18.62 1.57 -1.98
N GLN A 175 -17.65 0.85 -1.44
CA GLN A 175 -16.70 1.37 -0.45
C GLN A 175 -15.75 2.40 -1.08
N ALA A 176 -15.54 3.51 -0.38
CA ALA A 176 -14.52 4.49 -0.73
C ALA A 176 -13.23 4.20 0.07
N TRP A 177 -12.15 3.89 -0.63
CA TRP A 177 -10.82 3.70 -0.05
C TRP A 177 -9.88 4.73 -0.65
N ALA A 178 -9.16 5.47 0.18
CA ALA A 178 -8.26 6.52 -0.29
C ALA A 178 -6.80 6.06 -0.37
N VAL A 179 -6.12 6.56 -1.40
CA VAL A 179 -4.69 6.44 -1.64
C VAL A 179 -4.12 7.82 -1.96
N ARG A 180 -2.83 8.01 -1.71
CA ARG A 180 -2.06 9.18 -2.13
C ARG A 180 -0.73 8.77 -2.74
N VAL A 181 -0.15 9.66 -3.54
CA VAL A 181 1.16 9.43 -4.17
C VAL A 181 2.28 9.76 -3.19
N GLY A 182 3.31 8.92 -3.19
CA GLY A 182 4.50 9.11 -2.39
C GLY A 182 4.44 8.42 -1.03
N ASP A 183 5.60 8.35 -0.40
CA ASP A 183 5.77 7.86 0.96
C ASP A 183 5.34 8.91 1.99
N VAL A 184 4.92 8.43 3.16
CA VAL A 184 4.78 9.21 4.38
C VAL A 184 5.94 8.84 5.28
N ALA A 185 6.73 9.82 5.74
CA ALA A 185 7.88 9.54 6.60
C ALA A 185 7.47 8.66 7.80
N ALA A 186 8.24 7.60 8.05
CA ALA A 186 8.08 6.82 9.27
C ALA A 186 8.29 7.74 10.47
N VAL A 187 7.27 7.92 11.31
CA VAL A 187 7.40 8.69 12.54
C VAL A 187 8.34 7.89 13.44
N PRO A 188 9.54 8.39 13.80
CA PRO A 188 10.40 7.68 14.73
C PRO A 188 9.67 7.61 16.06
N GLU A 189 9.45 6.41 16.59
CA GLU A 189 8.90 6.32 17.94
C GLU A 189 9.85 7.06 18.89
N PRO A 190 9.36 8.01 19.71
CA PRO A 190 10.21 8.77 20.64
C PRO A 190 11.06 7.86 21.54
N GLY A 191 10.55 6.65 21.84
CA GLY A 191 11.23 5.63 22.62
C GLY A 191 12.43 4.97 21.93
N SER A 192 12.40 4.75 20.61
CA SER A 192 13.47 4.03 19.90
C SER A 192 14.77 4.82 19.85
N VAL A 193 14.68 6.15 19.68
CA VAL A 193 15.85 7.04 19.73
C VAL A 193 16.39 7.14 21.16
N ALA A 194 15.49 7.28 22.14
CA ALA A 194 15.89 7.32 23.55
C ALA A 194 16.56 6.00 23.99
N LEU A 195 16.05 4.85 23.57
CA LEU A 195 16.63 3.54 23.87
C LEU A 195 17.96 3.31 23.12
N MET A 196 18.07 3.74 21.87
CA MET A 196 19.33 3.68 21.13
C MET A 196 20.40 4.54 21.81
N LEU A 197 20.05 5.77 22.21
CA LEU A 197 20.96 6.65 22.96
C LEU A 197 21.31 6.08 24.32
N ALA A 198 20.35 5.52 25.06
CA ALA A 198 20.59 4.85 26.33
C ALA A 198 21.53 3.64 26.18
N GLY A 199 21.34 2.83 25.13
CA GLY A 199 22.22 1.71 24.81
C GLY A 199 23.65 2.14 24.48
N LEU A 200 23.81 3.19 23.66
CA LEU A 200 25.12 3.77 23.32
C LEU A 200 25.82 4.33 24.56
N LEU A 201 25.09 5.01 25.46
CA LEU A 201 25.62 5.52 26.71
C LEU A 201 26.06 4.38 27.65
N ALA A 202 25.28 3.31 27.75
CA ALA A 202 25.63 2.14 28.56
C ALA A 202 26.93 1.46 28.06
N ILE A 203 27.11 1.36 26.74
CA ILE A 203 28.34 0.80 26.13
C ILE A 203 29.54 1.71 26.40
N ALA A 204 29.38 3.03 26.26
CA ALA A 204 30.44 4.00 26.52
C ALA A 204 30.86 4.02 28.01
N ALA A 205 29.90 3.91 28.92
CA ALA A 205 30.16 3.81 30.35
C ALA A 205 30.94 2.53 30.72
N ARG A 206 30.57 1.39 30.13
CA ARG A 206 31.25 0.11 30.36
C ARG A 206 32.70 0.13 29.87
N ARG A 207 32.98 0.78 28.73
CA ARG A 207 34.35 0.94 28.20
C ARG A 207 35.26 1.84 29.04
N ARG A 208 34.70 2.73 29.87
CA ARG A 208 35.48 3.56 30.79
C ARG A 208 35.85 2.86 32.10
N GLN A 209 35.16 1.75 32.42
CA GLN A 209 35.41 0.95 33.62
C GLN A 209 36.28 -0.29 33.35
N SER A 210 36.70 -0.48 32.09
CA SER A 210 37.65 -1.52 31.65
C SER A 210 39.04 -0.90 31.50
#